data_AF-A0A081BQQ2-F1
#
_entry.id   AF-A0A081BQQ2-F1
#
_cell.length_a   1.000
_cell.length_b   1.000
_cell.length_c   1.000
_cell.angle_alpha   90.00
_cell.angle_beta   90.00
_cell.angle_gamma   90.00
#
_symmetry.space_group_name_H-M   'P 1'
#
loop_
_entity.id
_entity.type
_entity.pdbx_description
1 polymer ?
#
loop_
_entity_poly.entity_id
_entity_poly.type
_entity_poly.pdbx_seq_one_letter_code
_entity_poly.pdbx_strand_id
1 'polypeptide(L)'
;MAILYGHAVKIDWLGADHTYVTSSDGGKWGCWGGCDGGEVICSGTGSSKQANCLSQNSSHAGLIYAVTGVCHQTANRILSPAKVIVREARGYWASVILYGTYGTSGVLQFIEWKIRQMSCRKQGGDFAPGMSELALSPDPMLADYLNRVEAIYANAIEKKTIAEFDADENAECLAQELEAMADYRLGAAKNAAHITDLQKRQKQLLHEKKVLDVKLIGKDISAAAYAEEIHCLVMTFMKENAALLGETVYNQLLGMPSDSDFQLIDANILSMYHPR
;
A
#
# COMPACT_ATOMS: atom_id res chain seq x y z
N MET A 1 20.09 14.40 4.63
CA MET A 1 19.19 14.02 3.52
C MET A 1 19.92 13.04 2.63
N ALA A 2 19.18 12.14 1.98
CA ALA A 2 19.66 11.15 1.02
C ALA A 2 18.60 11.01 -0.09
N ILE A 3 18.95 10.42 -1.21
CA ILE A 3 17.94 9.93 -2.16
C ILE A 3 17.46 8.58 -1.63
N LEU A 4 16.16 8.43 -1.41
CA LEU A 4 15.53 7.15 -1.10
C LEU A 4 15.06 6.52 -2.41
N TYR A 5 15.31 5.23 -2.60
CA TYR A 5 14.95 4.47 -3.79
C TYR A 5 13.96 3.38 -3.44
N GLY A 6 12.83 3.32 -4.14
CA GLY A 6 11.93 2.19 -4.11
C GLY A 6 12.28 1.20 -5.21
N HIS A 7 12.44 -0.07 -4.84
CA HIS A 7 12.78 -1.14 -5.75
C HIS A 7 11.61 -2.10 -5.94
N ALA A 8 11.50 -2.69 -7.12
CA ALA A 8 10.62 -3.81 -7.41
C ALA A 8 11.42 -5.01 -7.92
N VAL A 9 11.19 -6.17 -7.32
CA VAL A 9 11.77 -7.45 -7.68
C VAL A 9 10.63 -8.33 -8.21
N LYS A 10 10.73 -8.71 -9.48
CA LYS A 10 9.81 -9.68 -10.07
C LYS A 10 10.06 -11.02 -9.38
N ILE A 11 9.02 -11.54 -8.75
CA ILE A 11 9.00 -12.89 -8.19
C ILE A 11 8.25 -13.77 -9.18
N ASP A 12 8.99 -14.69 -9.81
CA ASP A 12 8.57 -15.42 -11.03
C ASP A 12 7.29 -16.26 -10.86
N TRP A 13 6.88 -16.55 -9.63
CA TRP A 13 5.68 -17.33 -9.30
C TRP A 13 4.46 -16.47 -8.98
N LEU A 14 4.60 -15.35 -8.26
CA LEU A 14 3.49 -14.76 -7.49
C LEU A 14 2.80 -13.57 -8.18
N GLY A 15 3.29 -13.11 -9.33
CA GLY A 15 2.59 -12.09 -10.12
C GLY A 15 2.51 -10.67 -9.52
N ALA A 16 2.58 -10.48 -8.19
CA ALA A 16 2.84 -9.18 -7.56
C ALA A 16 4.35 -9.04 -7.31
N ASP A 17 4.91 -7.84 -7.49
CA ASP A 17 6.34 -7.66 -7.26
C ASP A 17 6.67 -7.54 -5.77
N HIS A 18 7.82 -8.07 -5.37
CA HIS A 18 8.36 -7.76 -4.05
C HIS A 18 8.97 -6.37 -4.07
N THR A 19 8.75 -5.56 -3.04
CA THR A 19 9.33 -4.21 -2.97
C THR A 19 10.16 -3.99 -1.73
N TYR A 20 11.20 -3.17 -1.84
CA TYR A 20 12.04 -2.76 -0.73
C TYR A 20 12.61 -1.35 -0.95
N VAL A 21 13.30 -0.82 0.05
CA VAL A 21 13.84 0.55 0.00
C VAL A 21 15.34 0.56 0.24
N THR A 22 16.06 1.38 -0.51
CA THR A 22 17.46 1.73 -0.22
C THR A 22 17.66 3.23 -0.18
N SER A 23 18.84 3.69 0.23
CA SER A 23 19.22 5.09 0.18
C SER A 23 20.63 5.30 -0.38
N SER A 24 20.86 6.50 -0.94
CA SER A 24 22.17 6.89 -1.50
C SER A 24 23.31 6.94 -0.50
N ASP A 25 23.01 6.96 0.81
CA ASP A 25 23.98 6.88 1.91
C ASP A 25 24.15 5.46 2.48
N GLY A 26 23.68 4.44 1.76
CA GLY A 26 23.92 3.03 2.08
C GLY A 26 22.87 2.35 2.96
N GLY A 27 21.78 3.04 3.29
CA GLY A 27 20.64 2.44 3.98
C GLY A 27 19.94 1.38 3.13
N LYS A 28 19.49 0.29 3.77
CA LYS A 28 18.82 -0.84 3.12
C LYS A 28 17.74 -1.37 4.06
N TRP A 29 16.49 -1.30 3.65
CA TRP A 29 15.34 -1.73 4.43
C TRP A 29 14.53 -2.75 3.63
N GLY A 30 14.77 -4.02 3.94
CA GLY A 30 14.08 -5.14 3.30
C GLY A 30 12.67 -5.29 3.82
N CYS A 31 11.69 -5.46 2.94
CA CYS A 31 10.35 -5.84 3.40
C CYS A 31 10.35 -7.34 3.68
N TRP A 32 9.97 -7.73 4.90
CA TRP A 32 9.67 -9.13 5.27
C TRP A 32 10.76 -10.17 4.89
N GLY A 33 12.03 -9.75 4.85
CA GLY A 33 13.20 -10.62 4.64
C GLY A 33 13.96 -10.41 3.33
N GLY A 34 13.37 -9.78 2.31
CA GLY A 34 14.01 -9.53 1.02
C GLY A 34 14.45 -8.08 0.82
N CYS A 35 15.70 -7.86 0.42
CA CYS A 35 16.23 -6.51 0.18
C CYS A 35 17.12 -6.39 -1.06
N ASP A 36 17.22 -7.38 -1.94
CA ASP A 36 18.22 -7.39 -3.01
C ASP A 36 17.62 -7.71 -4.38
N GLY A 37 18.33 -7.30 -5.44
CA GLY A 37 17.91 -7.47 -6.83
C GLY A 37 16.84 -6.46 -7.28
N GLY A 38 16.23 -6.74 -8.44
CA GLY A 38 15.17 -5.90 -9.00
C GLY A 38 15.65 -4.58 -9.61
N GLU A 39 14.68 -3.71 -9.89
CA GLU A 39 14.88 -2.41 -10.55
C GLU A 39 14.41 -1.28 -9.64
N VAL A 40 15.09 -0.12 -9.71
CA VAL A 40 14.60 1.13 -9.10
C VAL A 40 13.40 1.62 -9.90
N ILE A 41 12.25 1.69 -9.25
CA ILE A 41 10.98 2.11 -9.86
C ILE A 41 10.51 3.49 -9.41
N CYS A 42 11.04 4.00 -8.30
CA CYS A 42 10.82 5.36 -7.86
C CYS A 42 11.99 5.86 -7.00
N SER A 43 12.13 7.18 -6.93
CA SER A 43 13.15 7.81 -6.08
C SER A 43 12.74 9.21 -5.67
N GLY A 44 13.16 9.65 -4.49
CA GLY A 44 12.97 11.03 -4.06
C GLY A 44 13.92 11.41 -2.92
N THR A 45 14.11 12.71 -2.73
CA THR A 45 14.97 13.24 -1.66
C THR A 45 14.25 13.16 -0.32
N GLY A 46 14.81 12.44 0.64
CA GLY A 46 14.24 12.22 1.98
C GLY A 46 15.30 12.08 3.08
N SER A 47 14.87 11.93 4.33
CA SER A 47 15.80 11.63 5.44
C SER A 47 15.93 10.12 5.63
N SER A 48 17.12 9.57 5.36
CA SER A 48 17.45 8.15 5.62
C SER A 48 17.34 7.79 7.10
N LYS A 49 17.64 8.73 8.02
CA LYS A 49 17.41 8.56 9.46
C LYS A 49 15.92 8.41 9.80
N GLN A 50 15.07 9.23 9.17
CA GLN A 50 13.63 9.08 9.32
C GLN A 50 13.15 7.75 8.71
N ALA A 51 13.59 7.39 7.50
CA ALA A 51 13.28 6.11 6.88
C ALA A 51 13.66 4.92 7.77
N ASN A 52 14.85 4.97 8.38
CA ASN A 52 15.32 3.96 9.34
C ASN A 52 14.48 3.89 10.61
N CYS A 53 14.05 5.04 11.14
CA CYS A 53 13.12 5.05 12.26
C CYS A 53 11.77 4.43 11.89
N LEU A 54 11.27 4.74 10.69
CA LEU A 54 10.00 4.24 10.19
C LEU A 54 10.04 2.73 9.96
N SER A 55 11.13 2.19 9.40
CA SER A 55 11.29 0.76 9.13
C SER A 55 11.25 -0.09 10.41
N GLN A 56 11.84 0.43 11.50
CA GLN A 56 12.16 -0.31 12.71
C GLN A 56 13.08 -1.52 12.48
N ASN A 57 13.41 -2.23 13.57
CA ASN A 57 14.32 -3.39 13.53
C ASN A 57 13.80 -4.55 12.66
N SER A 58 12.48 -4.69 12.53
CA SER A 58 11.89 -5.75 11.69
C SER A 58 11.71 -5.33 10.23
N SER A 59 11.92 -4.05 9.91
CA SER A 59 11.64 -3.47 8.58
C SER A 59 10.19 -3.66 8.09
N HIS A 60 9.23 -3.79 9.02
CA HIS A 60 7.79 -3.94 8.69
C HIS A 60 7.01 -2.63 8.74
N ALA A 61 7.62 -1.56 9.23
CA ALA A 61 7.02 -0.24 9.35
C ALA A 61 5.67 -0.19 10.10
N GLY A 62 5.50 -1.06 11.12
CA GLY A 62 4.30 -1.14 11.95
C GLY A 62 3.11 -1.88 11.30
N LEU A 63 3.34 -2.58 10.18
CA LEU A 63 2.33 -3.39 9.52
C LEU A 63 2.35 -4.84 10.00
N ILE A 64 1.21 -5.51 9.84
CA ILE A 64 1.03 -6.96 10.02
C ILE A 64 0.81 -7.52 8.61
N TYR A 65 1.72 -8.38 8.15
CA TYR A 65 1.70 -8.90 6.78
C TYR A 65 0.35 -9.54 6.46
N ALA A 66 -0.16 -9.19 5.27
CA ALA A 66 -1.46 -9.57 4.71
C ALA A 66 -2.71 -9.11 5.48
N VAL A 67 -2.58 -8.74 6.75
CA VAL A 67 -3.71 -8.21 7.54
C VAL A 67 -3.86 -6.70 7.29
N THR A 68 -2.79 -5.93 7.52
CA THR A 68 -2.81 -4.47 7.42
C THR A 68 -1.99 -3.91 6.26
N GLY A 69 -1.22 -4.75 5.57
CA GLY A 69 -0.50 -4.40 4.35
C GLY A 69 0.43 -5.50 3.87
N VAL A 70 1.04 -5.28 2.70
CA VAL A 70 2.08 -6.15 2.13
C VAL A 70 3.36 -5.34 1.86
N CYS A 71 4.34 -5.91 1.16
CA CYS A 71 5.62 -5.27 0.87
C CYS A 71 5.47 -3.87 0.25
N HIS A 72 4.47 -3.66 -0.60
CA HIS A 72 4.16 -2.36 -1.21
C HIS A 72 3.90 -1.28 -0.18
N GLN A 73 3.00 -1.54 0.77
CA GLN A 73 2.63 -0.61 1.84
C GLN A 73 3.80 -0.40 2.81
N THR A 74 4.57 -1.45 3.10
CA THR A 74 5.79 -1.34 3.92
C THR A 74 6.80 -0.39 3.25
N ALA A 75 7.08 -0.58 1.95
CA ALA A 75 7.98 0.28 1.20
C ALA A 75 7.47 1.73 1.13
N ASN A 76 6.18 1.94 0.87
CA ASN A 76 5.57 3.27 0.87
C ASN A 76 5.71 4.00 2.20
N ARG A 77 5.50 3.32 3.34
CA ARG A 77 5.73 3.92 4.66
C ARG A 77 7.17 4.39 4.81
N ILE A 78 8.14 3.55 4.45
CA ILE A 78 9.57 3.87 4.56
C ILE A 78 9.97 5.01 3.60
N LEU A 79 9.37 5.06 2.40
CA LEU A 79 9.57 6.11 1.39
C LEU A 79 8.84 7.42 1.68
N SER A 80 7.92 7.45 2.66
CA SER A 80 7.14 8.66 2.96
C SER A 80 7.95 9.94 3.21
N PRO A 81 9.18 9.92 3.79
CA PRO A 81 10.01 11.13 3.90
C PRO A 81 10.41 11.74 2.54
N ALA A 82 10.42 10.94 1.48
CA ALA A 82 10.71 11.34 0.11
C ALA A 82 9.45 11.65 -0.71
N LYS A 83 8.25 11.48 -0.14
CA LYS A 83 6.94 11.70 -0.79
C LYS A 83 6.79 10.97 -2.14
N VAL A 84 7.32 9.75 -2.22
CA VAL A 84 7.17 8.84 -3.37
C VAL A 84 6.62 7.50 -2.90
N ILE A 85 6.07 6.73 -3.84
CA ILE A 85 5.48 5.41 -3.60
C ILE A 85 5.89 4.43 -4.70
N VAL A 86 5.85 3.13 -4.43
CA VAL A 86 6.22 2.05 -5.37
C VAL A 86 5.12 1.75 -6.40
N ARG A 87 4.54 2.81 -6.98
CA ARG A 87 3.32 2.72 -7.81
C ARG A 87 3.45 1.98 -9.14
N GLU A 88 4.68 1.78 -9.60
CA GLU A 88 4.99 1.04 -10.84
C GLU A 88 5.23 -0.46 -10.57
N ALA A 89 5.20 -0.90 -9.30
CA ALA A 89 5.30 -2.32 -8.98
C ALA A 89 4.04 -3.07 -9.47
N ARG A 90 4.25 -4.24 -10.07
CA ARG A 90 3.13 -5.09 -10.52
C ARG A 90 2.26 -5.51 -9.33
N GLY A 91 0.94 -5.41 -9.49
CA GLY A 91 -0.02 -5.68 -8.41
C GLY A 91 -0.12 -4.58 -7.34
N TYR A 92 0.60 -3.45 -7.48
CA TYR A 92 0.52 -2.33 -6.55
C TYR A 92 -0.91 -1.80 -6.38
N TRP A 93 -1.57 -1.46 -7.48
CA TRP A 93 -2.90 -0.85 -7.43
C TRP A 93 -3.96 -1.83 -6.95
N ALA A 94 -3.79 -3.13 -7.20
CA ALA A 94 -4.60 -4.15 -6.57
C ALA A 94 -4.41 -4.17 -5.05
N SER A 95 -3.17 -4.02 -4.54
CA SER A 95 -2.93 -3.97 -3.10
C SER A 95 -3.50 -2.72 -2.44
N VAL A 96 -3.55 -1.58 -3.14
CA VAL A 96 -4.21 -0.35 -2.67
C VAL A 96 -5.71 -0.57 -2.45
N ILE A 97 -6.38 -1.40 -3.27
CA ILE A 97 -7.81 -1.70 -3.07
C ILE A 97 -8.08 -2.37 -1.71
N LEU A 98 -7.18 -3.25 -1.26
CA LEU A 98 -7.33 -3.97 0.02
C LEU A 98 -6.76 -3.21 1.22
N TYR A 99 -5.67 -2.48 1.02
CA TYR A 99 -4.86 -1.96 2.13
C TYR A 99 -4.64 -0.44 2.08
N GLY A 100 -5.07 0.26 1.02
CA GLY A 100 -4.71 1.66 0.80
C GLY A 100 -3.22 1.87 0.53
N THR A 101 -2.83 3.12 0.33
CA THR A 101 -1.46 3.52 -0.08
C THR A 101 -0.42 3.15 0.97
N TYR A 102 -0.72 3.39 2.24
CA TYR A 102 0.24 3.22 3.34
C TYR A 102 -0.05 1.99 4.22
N GLY A 103 -1.01 1.15 3.85
CA GLY A 103 -1.38 0.01 4.69
C GLY A 103 -2.25 0.46 5.85
N THR A 104 -3.55 0.25 5.67
CA THR A 104 -4.58 0.59 6.62
C THR A 104 -5.68 -0.46 6.48
N SER A 105 -5.85 -1.28 7.51
CA SER A 105 -7.13 -1.98 7.72
C SER A 105 -8.14 -1.06 8.41
N GLY A 106 -7.81 0.23 8.62
CA GLY A 106 -8.72 1.21 9.20
C GLY A 106 -8.14 2.51 9.74
N VAL A 107 -9.02 3.35 10.28
CA VAL A 107 -8.68 4.67 10.86
C VAL A 107 -7.69 4.53 12.03
N LEU A 108 -7.86 3.51 12.88
CA LEU A 108 -6.92 3.24 13.98
C LEU A 108 -5.49 2.96 13.47
N GLN A 109 -5.36 2.21 12.38
CA GLN A 109 -4.04 1.94 11.78
C GLN A 109 -3.46 3.21 11.12
N PHE A 110 -4.31 4.10 10.61
CA PHE A 110 -3.86 5.40 10.12
C PHE A 110 -3.42 6.34 11.26
N ILE A 111 -4.10 6.32 12.42
CA ILE A 111 -3.66 7.04 13.63
C ILE A 111 -2.29 6.52 14.06
N GLU A 112 -2.12 5.20 14.14
CA GLU A 112 -0.82 4.56 14.42
C GLU A 112 0.25 5.05 13.44
N TRP A 113 -0.07 5.07 12.15
CA TRP A 113 0.82 5.57 11.11
C TRP A 113 1.21 7.03 11.33
N LYS A 114 0.25 7.90 11.64
CA LYS A 114 0.51 9.33 11.90
C LYS A 114 1.35 9.55 13.15
N ILE A 115 1.08 8.83 14.24
CA ILE A 115 1.89 8.86 15.46
C ILE A 115 3.33 8.45 15.14
N ARG A 116 3.50 7.39 14.34
CA ARG A 116 4.81 6.91 13.90
C ARG A 116 5.53 7.95 13.04
N GLN A 117 4.87 8.54 12.06
CA GLN A 117 5.43 9.64 11.25
C GLN A 117 5.91 10.79 12.15
N MET A 118 5.09 11.23 13.10
CA MET A 118 5.43 12.31 14.04
C MET A 118 6.63 11.97 14.93
N SER A 119 6.68 10.74 15.46
CA SER A 119 7.78 10.26 16.30
C SER A 119 9.10 10.23 15.51
N CYS A 120 9.06 9.73 14.28
CA CYS A 120 10.25 9.60 13.43
C CYS A 120 10.68 10.91 12.77
N ARG A 121 9.79 11.89 12.58
CA ARG A 121 10.13 13.21 12.02
C ARG A 121 11.23 13.91 12.83
N LYS A 122 11.28 13.68 14.15
CA LYS A 122 12.32 14.23 15.03
C LYS A 122 13.73 13.73 14.71
N GLN A 123 13.86 12.61 13.98
CA GLN A 123 15.14 12.06 13.55
C GLN A 123 15.66 12.66 12.23
N GLY A 124 14.87 13.54 11.59
CA GLY A 124 15.12 14.07 10.25
C GLY A 124 16.49 14.75 10.07
N GLY A 125 16.99 15.44 11.10
CA GLY A 125 18.19 16.28 11.06
C GLY A 125 18.07 17.48 10.11
N ASP A 126 18.73 18.59 10.42
CA ASP A 126 18.78 19.75 9.52
C ASP A 126 19.58 19.45 8.23
N PHE A 127 19.28 20.23 7.19
CA PHE A 127 19.81 20.14 5.83
C PHE A 127 21.34 19.93 5.78
N ALA A 128 21.79 18.96 4.98
CA ALA A 128 23.15 18.96 4.44
C ALA A 128 23.09 19.61 3.04
N PRO A 129 23.68 20.80 2.82
CA PRO A 129 23.73 21.40 1.50
C PRO A 129 24.70 20.60 0.61
N GLY A 130 24.27 20.21 -0.59
CA GLY A 130 25.16 19.62 -1.61
C GLY A 130 24.65 18.40 -2.40
N MET A 131 23.41 17.95 -2.22
CA MET A 131 22.86 16.84 -3.02
C MET A 131 21.90 17.34 -4.11
N SER A 132 22.34 17.30 -5.37
CA SER A 132 21.48 17.49 -6.56
C SER A 132 22.05 16.73 -7.76
N GLU A 133 21.26 15.80 -8.32
CA GLU A 133 20.97 15.70 -9.78
C GLU A 133 20.09 14.49 -10.15
N LEU A 134 19.93 13.49 -9.26
CA LEU A 134 19.17 12.26 -9.58
C LEU A 134 17.75 12.17 -9.02
N ALA A 135 17.27 13.18 -8.29
CA ALA A 135 15.88 13.19 -7.86
C ALA A 135 14.99 13.52 -9.06
N LEU A 136 14.19 12.55 -9.52
CA LEU A 136 13.12 12.78 -10.48
C LEU A 136 12.27 13.98 -10.01
N SER A 137 11.93 14.88 -10.93
CA SER A 137 11.09 16.03 -10.58
C SER A 137 9.79 15.53 -9.95
N PRO A 138 9.30 16.17 -8.87
CA PRO A 138 8.10 15.72 -8.19
C PRO A 138 6.91 15.69 -9.16
N ASP A 139 6.32 14.51 -9.34
CA ASP A 139 5.12 14.32 -10.13
C ASP A 139 3.95 15.07 -9.44
N PRO A 140 3.40 16.13 -10.05
CA PRO A 140 2.37 16.93 -9.42
C PRO A 140 1.06 16.15 -9.25
N MET A 141 0.75 15.21 -10.14
CA MET A 141 -0.45 14.38 -10.02
C MET A 141 -0.30 13.39 -8.86
N LEU A 142 0.90 12.85 -8.66
CA LEU A 142 1.18 12.03 -7.49
C LEU A 142 1.06 12.82 -6.19
N ALA A 143 1.63 14.02 -6.16
CA ALA A 143 1.57 14.87 -4.98
C ALA A 143 0.11 15.20 -4.61
N ASP A 144 -0.73 15.51 -5.61
CA ASP A 144 -2.18 15.71 -5.40
C ASP A 144 -2.85 14.45 -4.85
N TYR A 145 -2.62 13.29 -5.48
CA TYR A 145 -3.15 12.00 -5.00
C TYR A 145 -2.77 11.73 -3.53
N LEU A 146 -1.48 11.86 -3.18
CA LEU A 146 -1.02 11.62 -1.81
C LEU A 146 -1.61 12.63 -0.81
N ASN A 147 -1.74 13.90 -1.19
CA ASN A 147 -2.39 14.90 -0.34
C ASN A 147 -3.87 14.56 -0.09
N ARG A 148 -4.58 14.06 -1.10
CA ARG A 148 -5.96 13.62 -0.98
C ARG A 148 -6.08 12.39 -0.07
N VAL A 149 -5.18 11.42 -0.21
CA VAL A 149 -5.08 10.28 0.72
C VAL A 149 -4.93 10.79 2.14
N GLU A 150 -3.98 11.69 2.41
CA GLU A 150 -3.81 12.24 3.76
C GLU A 150 -5.07 12.96 4.28
N ALA A 151 -5.75 13.74 3.44
CA ALA A 151 -6.95 14.47 3.80
C ALA A 151 -8.13 13.56 4.15
N ILE A 152 -8.33 12.46 3.41
CA ILE A 152 -9.41 11.48 3.67
C ILE A 152 -9.37 11.00 5.12
N TYR A 153 -8.20 10.51 5.54
CA TYR A 153 -8.07 9.94 6.87
C TYR A 153 -7.94 11.01 7.97
N ALA A 154 -7.35 12.18 7.67
CA ALA A 154 -7.36 13.30 8.62
C ALA A 154 -8.78 13.72 8.97
N ASN A 155 -9.65 13.85 7.96
CA ASN A 155 -11.06 14.17 8.13
C ASN A 155 -11.82 13.10 8.93
N ALA A 156 -11.48 11.82 8.77
CA ALA A 156 -12.06 10.74 9.56
C ALA A 156 -11.67 10.84 11.04
N ILE A 157 -10.41 11.20 11.32
CA ILE A 157 -9.91 11.39 12.69
C ILE A 157 -10.56 12.60 13.38
N GLU A 158 -10.69 13.73 12.69
CA GLU A 158 -11.23 14.97 13.30
C GLU A 158 -12.69 14.86 13.75
N LYS A 159 -13.47 13.99 13.11
CA LYS A 159 -14.91 13.88 13.34
C LYS A 159 -15.29 13.02 14.55
N LYS A 160 -14.35 12.27 15.11
CA LYS A 160 -14.67 11.19 16.07
C LYS A 160 -13.59 10.99 17.13
N THR A 161 -14.02 10.49 18.27
CA THR A 161 -13.15 9.94 19.31
C THR A 161 -12.75 8.51 18.96
N ILE A 162 -11.64 8.02 19.54
CA ILE A 162 -11.13 6.66 19.30
C ILE A 162 -12.19 5.57 19.58
N ALA A 163 -13.07 5.81 20.55
CA ALA A 163 -14.12 4.86 20.95
C ALA A 163 -15.29 4.75 19.96
N GLU A 164 -15.38 5.68 18.99
CA GLU A 164 -16.49 5.76 18.04
C GLU A 164 -16.16 5.17 16.67
N PHE A 165 -14.92 4.68 16.47
CA PHE A 165 -14.53 4.03 15.22
C PHE A 165 -15.06 2.61 15.14
N ASP A 166 -15.95 2.38 14.18
CA ASP A 166 -16.33 1.05 13.76
C ASP A 166 -15.52 0.56 12.54
N ALA A 167 -15.77 -0.68 12.14
CA ALA A 167 -15.08 -1.27 11.00
C ALA A 167 -15.64 -0.84 9.63
N ASP A 168 -16.87 -0.33 9.58
CA ASP A 168 -17.53 0.08 8.34
C ASP A 168 -16.93 1.40 7.84
N GLU A 169 -16.44 2.24 8.75
CA GLU A 169 -15.68 3.46 8.42
C GLU A 169 -14.37 3.20 7.67
N ASN A 170 -13.74 2.06 7.93
CA ASN A 170 -12.50 1.68 7.24
C ASN A 170 -12.77 1.45 5.76
N ALA A 171 -13.89 0.81 5.47
CA ALA A 171 -14.34 0.57 4.11
C ALA A 171 -14.77 1.86 3.41
N GLU A 172 -15.27 2.86 4.16
CA GLU A 172 -15.58 4.18 3.62
C GLU A 172 -14.32 4.98 3.27
N CYS A 173 -13.31 5.01 4.13
CA CYS A 173 -12.04 5.68 3.82
C CYS A 173 -11.36 5.05 2.59
N LEU A 174 -11.34 3.72 2.50
CA LEU A 174 -10.78 3.02 1.34
C LEU A 174 -11.60 3.23 0.06
N ALA A 175 -12.92 3.41 0.16
CA ALA A 175 -13.76 3.79 -0.97
C ALA A 175 -13.44 5.21 -1.48
N GLN A 176 -13.21 6.16 -0.57
CA GLN A 176 -12.77 7.51 -0.93
C GLN A 176 -11.36 7.52 -1.51
N GLU A 177 -10.46 6.67 -0.99
CA GLU A 177 -9.12 6.50 -1.55
C GLU A 177 -9.16 5.86 -2.94
N LEU A 178 -10.05 4.88 -3.18
CA LEU A 178 -10.28 4.30 -4.50
C LEU A 178 -10.76 5.36 -5.50
N GLU A 179 -11.59 6.31 -5.05
CA GLU A 179 -11.98 7.44 -5.88
C GLU A 179 -10.81 8.37 -6.20
N ALA A 180 -9.95 8.68 -5.21
CA ALA A 180 -8.75 9.47 -5.44
C ALA A 180 -7.77 8.77 -6.38
N MET A 181 -7.64 7.45 -6.26
CA MET A 181 -6.88 6.60 -7.19
C MET A 181 -7.47 6.65 -8.60
N ALA A 182 -8.79 6.59 -8.75
CA ALA A 182 -9.46 6.68 -10.05
C ALA A 182 -9.24 8.04 -10.71
N ASP A 183 -9.32 9.15 -9.96
CA ASP A 183 -9.01 10.48 -10.50
C ASP A 183 -7.56 10.55 -10.98
N TYR A 184 -6.62 10.03 -10.19
CA TYR A 184 -5.20 10.01 -10.51
C TYR A 184 -4.87 9.14 -11.73
N ARG A 185 -5.46 7.94 -11.82
CA ARG A 185 -5.14 6.95 -12.87
C ARG A 185 -5.92 7.17 -14.16
N LEU A 186 -7.22 7.48 -14.05
CA LEU A 186 -8.12 7.56 -15.20
C LEU A 186 -8.27 8.98 -15.75
N GLY A 187 -8.17 10.00 -14.90
CA GLY A 187 -8.44 11.38 -15.27
C GLY A 187 -9.79 11.51 -16.00
N ALA A 188 -9.77 12.02 -17.23
CA ALA A 188 -10.99 12.19 -18.03
C ALA A 188 -11.72 10.88 -18.40
N ALA A 189 -11.06 9.72 -18.31
CA ALA A 189 -11.68 8.41 -18.55
C ALA A 189 -12.51 7.91 -17.35
N LYS A 190 -12.49 8.61 -16.20
CA LYS A 190 -13.26 8.25 -15.02
C LYS A 190 -14.76 8.36 -15.31
N ASN A 191 -15.49 7.29 -15.03
CA ASN A 191 -16.95 7.26 -15.04
C ASN A 191 -17.46 7.15 -13.59
N ALA A 192 -18.20 8.15 -13.12
CA ALA A 192 -18.69 8.21 -11.74
C ALA A 192 -19.55 7.00 -11.35
N ALA A 193 -20.45 6.54 -12.23
CA ALA A 193 -21.29 5.39 -11.95
C ALA A 193 -20.47 4.11 -11.79
N HIS A 194 -19.48 3.89 -12.67
CA HIS A 194 -18.56 2.77 -12.53
C HIS A 194 -17.77 2.85 -11.23
N ILE A 195 -17.26 4.03 -10.85
CA ILE A 195 -16.52 4.18 -9.58
C ILE A 195 -17.41 3.89 -8.37
N THR A 196 -18.68 4.33 -8.37
CA THR A 196 -19.65 3.98 -7.33
C THR A 196 -19.87 2.47 -7.23
N ASP A 197 -20.02 1.78 -8.36
CA ASP A 197 -20.18 0.32 -8.39
C ASP A 197 -18.92 -0.41 -7.92
N LEU A 198 -17.74 0.09 -8.29
CA LEU A 198 -16.45 -0.42 -7.80
C LEU A 198 -16.33 -0.26 -6.29
N GLN A 199 -16.67 0.90 -5.73
CA GLN A 199 -16.66 1.14 -4.29
C GLN A 199 -17.60 0.18 -3.55
N LYS A 200 -18.80 -0.08 -4.10
CA LYS A 200 -19.72 -1.06 -3.53
C LYS A 200 -19.10 -2.46 -3.48
N ARG A 201 -18.46 -2.90 -4.57
CA ARG A 201 -17.78 -4.20 -4.62
C ARG A 201 -16.56 -4.26 -3.71
N GLN A 202 -15.83 -3.15 -3.58
CA GLN A 202 -14.68 -3.05 -2.68
C GLN A 202 -15.14 -3.21 -1.23
N LYS A 203 -16.25 -2.57 -0.83
CA LYS A 203 -16.81 -2.73 0.52
C LYS A 203 -17.19 -4.19 0.81
N GLN A 204 -17.75 -4.90 -0.17
CA GLN A 204 -18.02 -6.34 -0.03
C GLN A 204 -16.74 -7.16 0.14
N LEU A 205 -15.74 -6.94 -0.72
CA LEU A 205 -14.42 -7.57 -0.62
C LEU A 205 -13.78 -7.34 0.76
N LEU A 206 -13.82 -6.11 1.26
CA LEU A 206 -13.26 -5.74 2.56
C LEU A 206 -14.01 -6.40 3.73
N HIS A 207 -15.34 -6.54 3.62
CA HIS A 207 -16.14 -7.26 4.60
C HIS A 207 -15.72 -8.74 4.68
N GLU A 208 -15.61 -9.42 3.52
CA GLU A 208 -15.20 -10.82 3.45
C GLU A 208 -13.76 -11.02 3.93
N LYS A 209 -12.84 -10.16 3.49
CA LYS A 209 -11.46 -10.14 4.01
C LYS A 209 -11.43 -10.00 5.52
N LYS A 210 -12.23 -9.11 6.11
CA LYS A 210 -12.26 -8.92 7.58
C LYS A 210 -12.64 -10.21 8.31
N VAL A 211 -13.58 -10.99 7.78
CA VAL A 211 -13.92 -12.31 8.35
C VAL A 211 -12.71 -13.24 8.33
N LEU A 212 -11.93 -13.23 7.25
CA LEU A 212 -10.69 -14.00 7.14
C LEU A 212 -9.61 -13.49 8.09
N ASP A 213 -9.47 -12.17 8.25
CA ASP A 213 -8.51 -11.55 9.16
C ASP A 213 -8.77 -12.01 10.60
N VAL A 214 -10.05 -12.02 11.03
CA VAL A 214 -10.44 -12.50 12.37
C VAL A 214 -10.07 -13.97 12.54
N LYS A 215 -10.34 -14.82 11.55
CA LYS A 215 -9.95 -16.24 11.59
C LYS A 215 -8.43 -16.43 11.65
N LEU A 216 -7.67 -15.64 10.88
CA LEU A 216 -6.20 -15.75 10.86
C LEU A 216 -5.62 -15.35 12.22
N ILE A 217 -6.06 -14.21 12.76
CA ILE A 217 -5.64 -13.71 14.08
C ILE A 217 -6.07 -14.68 15.18
N GLY A 218 -7.28 -15.24 15.09
CA GLY A 218 -7.81 -16.26 16.00
C GLY A 218 -7.17 -17.64 15.85
N LYS A 219 -6.32 -17.85 14.83
CA LYS A 219 -5.71 -19.13 14.45
C LYS A 219 -6.71 -20.21 14.02
N ASP A 220 -7.91 -19.81 13.60
CA ASP A 220 -8.97 -20.69 13.09
C ASP A 220 -8.75 -21.09 11.62
N ILE A 221 -7.79 -20.47 10.93
CA ILE A 221 -7.38 -20.77 9.54
C ILE A 221 -5.85 -20.82 9.46
N SER A 222 -5.28 -21.66 8.58
CA SER A 222 -3.82 -21.62 8.32
C SER A 222 -3.45 -20.39 7.49
N ALA A 223 -2.19 -19.95 7.59
CA ALA A 223 -1.61 -18.97 6.67
C ALA A 223 -1.83 -19.37 5.20
N ALA A 224 -1.57 -20.64 4.84
CA ALA A 224 -1.77 -21.11 3.46
C ALA A 224 -3.24 -21.00 3.00
N ALA A 225 -4.20 -21.43 3.83
CA ALA A 225 -5.62 -21.34 3.49
C ALA A 225 -6.10 -19.88 3.43
N TYR A 226 -5.62 -19.03 4.34
CA TYR A 226 -5.92 -17.59 4.31
C TYR A 226 -5.40 -16.94 3.02
N ALA A 227 -4.15 -17.22 2.63
CA ALA A 227 -3.58 -16.65 1.41
C ALA A 227 -4.35 -17.07 0.16
N GLU A 228 -4.78 -18.34 0.10
CA GLU A 228 -5.61 -18.89 -0.97
C GLU A 228 -7.00 -18.26 -1.01
N GLU A 229 -7.68 -18.14 0.14
CA GLU A 229 -9.00 -17.52 0.21
C GLU A 229 -8.94 -16.04 -0.18
N ILE A 230 -7.95 -15.27 0.28
CA ILE A 230 -7.78 -13.88 -0.15
C ILE A 230 -7.46 -13.81 -1.65
N HIS A 231 -6.62 -14.69 -2.19
CA HIS A 231 -6.34 -14.72 -3.62
C HIS A 231 -7.65 -14.96 -4.41
N CYS A 232 -8.48 -15.92 -4.01
CA CYS A 232 -9.80 -16.14 -4.62
C CYS A 232 -10.69 -14.89 -4.57
N LEU A 233 -10.73 -14.20 -3.43
CA LEU A 233 -11.51 -12.96 -3.27
C LEU A 233 -11.02 -11.85 -4.20
N VAL A 234 -9.70 -11.64 -4.26
CA VAL A 234 -9.09 -10.63 -5.12
C VAL A 234 -9.34 -10.94 -6.58
N MET A 235 -9.11 -12.19 -7.02
CA MET A 235 -9.32 -12.58 -8.41
C MET A 235 -10.78 -12.46 -8.84
N THR A 236 -11.73 -12.78 -7.94
CA THR A 236 -13.16 -12.56 -8.18
C THR A 236 -13.46 -11.07 -8.38
N PHE A 237 -13.02 -10.23 -7.45
CA PHE A 237 -13.17 -8.78 -7.54
C PHE A 237 -12.56 -8.22 -8.85
N MET A 238 -11.36 -8.66 -9.20
CA MET A 238 -10.66 -8.20 -10.41
C MET A 238 -11.43 -8.58 -11.67
N LYS A 239 -11.88 -9.83 -11.79
CA LYS A 239 -12.64 -10.31 -12.95
C LYS A 239 -13.98 -9.59 -13.11
N GLU A 240 -14.71 -9.42 -12.02
CA GLU A 240 -15.99 -8.71 -12.06
C GLU A 240 -15.83 -7.25 -12.47
N ASN A 241 -14.75 -6.59 -12.02
CA ASN A 241 -14.50 -5.19 -12.34
C ASN A 241 -13.90 -4.98 -13.73
N ALA A 242 -13.18 -5.96 -14.29
CA ALA A 242 -12.81 -5.94 -15.70
C ALA A 242 -14.04 -5.89 -16.61
N ALA A 243 -15.07 -6.71 -16.31
CA ALA A 243 -16.33 -6.71 -17.05
C ALA A 243 -17.09 -5.37 -16.92
N LEU A 244 -17.03 -4.74 -15.75
CA LEU A 244 -17.67 -3.44 -15.49
C LEU A 244 -16.98 -2.26 -16.18
N LEU A 245 -15.64 -2.23 -16.13
CA LEU A 245 -14.85 -1.10 -16.64
C LEU A 245 -14.55 -1.20 -18.14
N GLY A 246 -14.51 -2.41 -18.67
CA GLY A 246 -13.90 -2.69 -19.96
C GLY A 246 -12.37 -2.67 -19.89
N GLU A 247 -11.74 -3.40 -20.81
CA GLU A 247 -10.29 -3.71 -20.79
C GLU A 247 -9.40 -2.48 -20.66
N THR A 248 -9.65 -1.44 -21.47
CA THR A 248 -8.81 -0.24 -21.49
C THR A 248 -8.83 0.51 -20.16
N VAL A 249 -10.03 0.75 -19.60
CA VAL A 249 -10.18 1.49 -18.33
C VAL A 249 -9.69 0.65 -17.16
N TYR A 250 -9.92 -0.67 -17.20
CA TYR A 250 -9.41 -1.62 -16.22
C TYR A 250 -7.87 -1.59 -16.17
N ASN A 251 -7.21 -1.77 -17.33
CA ASN A 251 -5.75 -1.79 -17.43
C ASN A 251 -5.16 -0.44 -16.99
N GLN A 252 -5.81 0.67 -17.35
CA GLN A 252 -5.39 2.00 -16.91
C GLN A 252 -5.54 2.16 -15.39
N LEU A 253 -6.65 1.73 -14.79
CA LEU A 253 -6.88 1.84 -13.36
C LEU A 253 -5.88 0.99 -12.56
N LEU A 254 -5.73 -0.29 -12.91
CA LEU A 254 -5.04 -1.29 -12.10
C LEU A 254 -3.60 -1.59 -12.54
N GLY A 255 -3.22 -1.17 -13.74
CA GLY A 255 -1.86 -1.34 -14.26
C GLY A 255 -1.52 -2.77 -14.64
N MET A 256 -2.52 -3.62 -14.90
CA MET A 256 -2.33 -5.00 -15.32
C MET A 256 -3.50 -5.50 -16.18
N PRO A 257 -3.26 -6.43 -17.14
CA PRO A 257 -4.29 -7.10 -17.94
C PRO A 257 -5.37 -7.79 -17.11
N SER A 258 -6.61 -7.83 -17.59
CA SER A 258 -7.74 -8.45 -16.88
C SER A 258 -7.68 -9.97 -16.72
N ASP A 259 -6.86 -10.62 -17.56
CA ASP A 259 -6.57 -12.05 -17.51
C ASP A 259 -5.29 -12.39 -16.71
N SER A 260 -4.67 -11.38 -16.08
CA SER A 260 -3.49 -11.58 -15.24
C SER A 260 -3.84 -12.40 -14.01
N ASP A 261 -3.17 -13.54 -13.87
CA ASP A 261 -3.17 -14.28 -12.61
C ASP A 261 -2.03 -13.78 -11.72
N PHE A 262 -2.35 -13.34 -10.50
CA PHE A 262 -1.35 -12.93 -9.52
C PHE A 262 -1.80 -13.19 -8.09
N GLN A 263 -0.82 -13.51 -7.25
CA GLN A 263 -0.96 -13.75 -5.85
C GLN A 263 -0.40 -12.57 -5.06
N LEU A 264 -1.30 -11.82 -4.41
CA LEU A 264 -0.92 -10.65 -3.64
C LEU A 264 -0.21 -10.98 -2.32
N ILE A 265 -0.47 -12.16 -1.76
CA ILE A 265 0.02 -12.60 -0.44
C ILE A 265 0.87 -13.85 -0.62
N ASP A 266 2.13 -13.76 -0.22
CA ASP A 266 3.04 -14.90 -0.14
C ASP A 266 2.73 -15.73 1.12
N ALA A 267 2.23 -16.95 0.92
CA ALA A 267 1.89 -17.86 2.00
C ALA A 267 3.11 -18.26 2.87
N ASN A 268 4.31 -18.32 2.29
CA ASN A 268 5.52 -18.63 3.04
C ASN A 268 5.88 -17.49 3.98
N ILE A 269 5.86 -16.24 3.47
CA ILE A 269 6.05 -15.05 4.31
C ILE A 269 4.98 -15.03 5.40
N LEU A 270 3.72 -15.22 5.04
CA LEU A 270 2.63 -15.21 6.01
C LEU A 270 2.82 -16.26 7.11
N SER A 271 3.27 -17.47 6.77
CA SER A 271 3.50 -18.55 7.72
C SER A 271 4.61 -18.25 8.75
N MET A 272 5.60 -17.43 8.38
CA MET A 272 6.67 -17.00 9.29
C MET A 272 6.17 -16.05 10.39
N TYR A 273 5.14 -15.27 10.08
CA TYR A 273 4.63 -14.22 10.98
C TYR A 273 3.30 -14.58 11.65
N HIS A 274 2.60 -15.59 11.14
CA HIS A 274 1.39 -16.16 11.74
C HIS A 274 1.52 -17.69 11.88
N PRO A 275 2.48 -18.18 12.69
CA PRO A 275 2.59 -19.61 12.95
C PRO A 275 1.37 -20.10 13.75
N ARG A 276 0.81 -21.24 13.35
CA ARG A 276 -0.23 -21.94 14.11
C ARG A 276 0.26 -22.23 15.53
#